data_AF-A0A3C0WCB2-F1
#
_entry.id   AF-A0A3C0WCB2-F1
#
_cell.length_a   1.000
_cell.length_b   1.000
_cell.length_c   1.000
_cell.angle_alpha   90.00
_cell.angle_beta   90.00
_cell.angle_gamma   90.00
#
_symmetry.space_group_name_H-M   'P 1'
#
loop_
_entity.id
_entity.type
_entity.pdbx_description
1 polymer ?
#
loop_
_entity_poly.entity_id
_entity_poly.type
_entity_poly.pdbx_seq_one_letter_code
_entity_poly.pdbx_strand_id
1 'polypeptide(L)'
;MRKEKKIVALLLAVIMLAVLAVPALALDSYELFARWEQDGYPEDVTGVFYNTETKCLAIVLTNNTEARQKELRDTLTDGDTLTFFAGEYSHAQLAECADVIRQDLAENGPEAAVSIGWGANGGYGPEGKDFRVVVKAPQEEVTALTERYAEYGELVAVEENSITAAPEETTPEQPEKQGLSDWGIIGIAAIVAVAFIIVITVVGNKKRAKKEKETIQL
;
A
#
# COMPACT_ATOMS: atom_id res chain seq x y z
N MET A 1 4.67 -15.24 -54.64
CA MET A 1 5.53 -16.04 -53.71
C MET A 1 6.80 -15.35 -53.18
N ARG A 2 7.74 -14.79 -53.97
CA ARG A 2 9.03 -14.24 -53.43
C ARG A 2 8.98 -12.78 -52.96
N LYS A 3 8.05 -11.98 -53.48
CA LYS A 3 7.88 -10.54 -53.12
C LYS A 3 6.97 -10.35 -51.90
N GLU A 4 5.88 -11.11 -51.79
CA GLU A 4 4.94 -11.03 -50.65
C GLU A 4 5.60 -11.39 -49.32
N LYS A 5 6.42 -12.45 -49.29
CA LYS A 5 7.17 -12.85 -48.09
C LYS A 5 8.19 -11.80 -47.63
N LYS A 6 8.76 -11.03 -48.57
CA LYS A 6 9.68 -9.93 -48.26
C LYS A 6 8.95 -8.72 -47.69
N ILE A 7 7.76 -8.42 -48.21
CA ILE A 7 6.90 -7.33 -47.71
C ILE A 7 6.40 -7.65 -46.30
N VAL A 8 5.97 -8.87 -46.05
CA VAL A 8 5.53 -9.32 -44.71
C VAL A 8 6.70 -9.29 -43.70
N ALA A 9 7.88 -9.74 -44.09
CA ALA A 9 9.07 -9.67 -43.23
C ALA A 9 9.50 -8.22 -42.93
N LEU A 10 9.39 -7.32 -43.91
CA LEU A 10 9.68 -5.90 -43.71
C LEU A 10 8.65 -5.24 -42.77
N LEU A 11 7.37 -5.56 -42.95
CA LEU A 11 6.28 -5.09 -42.06
C LEU A 11 6.48 -5.60 -40.63
N LEU A 12 6.84 -6.87 -40.44
CA LEU A 12 7.15 -7.44 -39.13
C LEU A 12 8.36 -6.77 -38.47
N ALA A 13 9.42 -6.48 -39.23
CA ALA A 13 10.59 -5.77 -38.72
C ALA A 13 10.27 -4.34 -38.32
N VAL A 14 9.43 -3.64 -39.10
CA VAL A 14 8.98 -2.27 -38.79
C VAL A 14 8.05 -2.27 -37.57
N ILE A 15 7.16 -3.25 -37.44
CA ILE A 15 6.30 -3.41 -36.26
C ILE A 15 7.16 -3.72 -35.02
N MET A 16 8.17 -4.59 -35.12
CA MET A 16 9.10 -4.84 -34.01
C MET A 16 9.89 -3.58 -33.60
N LEU A 17 10.36 -2.79 -34.57
CA LEU A 17 11.05 -1.52 -34.30
C LEU A 17 10.10 -0.50 -33.65
N ALA A 18 8.82 -0.50 -34.05
CA ALA A 18 7.79 0.38 -33.49
C ALA A 18 7.36 -0.05 -32.08
N VAL A 19 7.35 -1.36 -31.77
CA VAL A 19 7.09 -1.89 -30.42
C VAL A 19 8.25 -1.56 -29.46
N LEU A 20 9.50 -1.55 -29.96
CA LEU A 20 10.67 -1.11 -29.20
C LEU A 20 10.73 0.42 -29.02
N ALA A 21 10.02 1.17 -29.87
CA ALA A 21 9.91 2.63 -29.83
C ALA A 21 8.58 3.11 -29.26
N VAL A 22 7.87 2.26 -28.50
CA VAL A 22 6.84 2.76 -27.57
C VAL A 22 7.58 3.75 -26.68
N PRO A 23 7.28 5.06 -26.75
CA PRO A 23 7.79 5.95 -25.73
C PRO A 23 7.35 5.31 -24.42
N ALA A 24 8.27 5.08 -23.49
CA ALA A 24 7.87 4.89 -22.11
C ALA A 24 7.04 6.14 -21.80
N LEU A 25 5.71 6.04 -21.94
CA LEU A 25 4.80 7.10 -21.60
C LEU A 25 5.10 7.29 -20.12
N ALA A 26 5.72 8.43 -19.81
CA ALA A 26 6.18 8.67 -18.47
C ALA A 26 4.94 8.56 -17.57
N LEU A 27 5.07 7.82 -16.47
CA LEU A 27 3.89 7.40 -15.70
C LEU A 27 3.25 8.63 -15.07
N ASP A 28 1.95 8.59 -14.79
CA ASP A 28 1.45 9.46 -13.72
C ASP A 28 1.84 8.88 -12.35
N SER A 29 1.81 9.69 -11.30
CA SER A 29 2.25 9.26 -9.97
C SER A 29 1.38 8.14 -9.38
N TYR A 30 0.12 8.01 -9.79
CA TYR A 30 -0.75 6.91 -9.38
C TYR A 30 -0.43 5.62 -10.13
N GLU A 31 -0.11 5.69 -11.43
CA GLU A 31 0.33 4.55 -12.23
C GLU A 31 1.67 4.01 -11.72
N LEU A 32 2.59 4.88 -11.31
CA LEU A 32 3.85 4.48 -10.66
C LEU A 32 3.57 3.69 -9.38
N PHE A 33 2.71 4.21 -8.51
CA PHE A 33 2.32 3.55 -7.27
C PHE A 33 1.61 2.20 -7.54
N ALA A 34 0.64 2.17 -8.44
CA ALA A 34 -0.09 0.95 -8.79
C ALA A 34 0.85 -0.14 -9.33
N ARG A 35 1.88 0.26 -10.08
CA ARG A 35 2.90 -0.67 -10.55
C ARG A 35 3.74 -1.23 -9.41
N TRP A 36 4.14 -0.42 -8.43
CA TRP A 36 4.89 -0.92 -7.28
C TRP A 36 4.06 -1.83 -6.38
N GLU A 37 2.77 -1.56 -6.21
CA GLU A 37 1.84 -2.46 -5.52
C GLU A 37 1.74 -3.83 -6.21
N GLN A 38 1.83 -3.86 -7.54
CA GLN A 38 1.74 -5.10 -8.33
C GLN A 38 3.07 -5.84 -8.48
N ASP A 39 4.13 -5.12 -8.82
CA ASP A 39 5.43 -5.68 -9.22
C ASP A 39 6.44 -5.72 -8.05
N GLY A 40 6.14 -5.01 -6.96
CA GLY A 40 7.04 -4.80 -5.83
C GLY A 40 7.66 -3.40 -5.83
N TYR A 41 7.95 -2.93 -4.62
CA TYR A 41 8.59 -1.63 -4.38
C TYR A 41 10.09 -1.69 -4.68
N PRO A 42 10.69 -0.57 -5.15
CA PRO A 42 12.15 -0.42 -5.16
C PRO A 42 12.75 -0.64 -3.76
N GLU A 43 13.98 -1.16 -3.70
CA GLU A 43 14.65 -1.51 -2.44
C GLU A 43 14.79 -0.34 -1.46
N ASP A 44 14.83 0.89 -1.97
CA ASP A 44 15.00 2.10 -1.19
C ASP A 44 13.69 2.80 -0.82
N VAL A 45 12.54 2.25 -1.22
CA VAL A 45 11.22 2.79 -0.86
C VAL A 45 10.71 2.11 0.40
N THR A 46 10.34 2.93 1.38
CA THR A 46 9.72 2.51 2.63
C THR A 46 8.21 2.37 2.48
N GLY A 47 7.58 3.34 1.79
CA GLY A 47 6.14 3.39 1.62
C GLY A 47 5.70 4.60 0.82
N VAL A 48 4.42 4.61 0.43
CA VAL A 48 3.83 5.66 -0.38
C VAL A 48 2.47 6.05 0.21
N PHE A 49 2.18 7.35 0.27
CA PHE A 49 0.89 7.85 0.74
C PHE A 49 0.48 9.13 0.01
N TYR A 50 -0.79 9.51 0.06
CA TYR A 50 -1.23 10.79 -0.46
C TYR A 50 -1.02 11.91 0.57
N ASN A 51 -0.17 12.88 0.25
CA ASN A 51 0.07 14.04 1.11
C ASN A 51 -1.02 15.09 0.91
N THR A 52 -1.84 15.27 1.94
CA THR A 52 -2.97 16.21 1.91
C THR A 52 -2.54 17.67 1.99
N GLU A 53 -1.34 17.97 2.46
CA GLU A 53 -0.78 19.33 2.55
C GLU A 53 -0.36 19.82 1.17
N THR A 54 0.38 18.97 0.45
CA THR A 54 0.92 19.31 -0.89
C THR A 54 0.02 18.87 -2.04
N LYS A 55 -1.06 18.11 -1.76
CA LYS A 55 -1.97 17.52 -2.75
C LYS A 55 -1.26 16.62 -3.77
N CYS A 56 -0.17 16.00 -3.33
CA CYS A 56 0.75 15.22 -4.13
C CYS A 56 0.97 13.83 -3.51
N LEU A 57 1.45 12.88 -4.30
CA LEU A 57 1.91 11.60 -3.74
C LEU A 57 3.19 11.86 -2.94
N ALA A 58 3.33 11.22 -1.79
CA ALA A 58 4.53 11.23 -0.98
C ALA A 58 5.20 9.86 -1.04
N ILE A 59 6.50 9.87 -1.30
CA ILE A 59 7.34 8.66 -1.30
C ILE A 59 8.29 8.77 -0.12
N VAL A 60 8.26 7.76 0.75
CA VAL A 60 9.19 7.64 1.86
C VAL A 60 10.39 6.82 1.40
N LEU A 61 11.59 7.37 1.51
CA LEU A 61 12.83 6.77 1.00
C LEU A 61 13.83 6.53 2.13
N THR A 62 14.46 5.35 2.14
CA THR A 62 15.60 5.06 3.03
C THR A 62 16.87 5.79 2.58
N ASN A 63 17.00 6.04 1.27
CA ASN A 63 18.07 6.83 0.68
C ASN A 63 17.53 8.13 0.06
N ASN A 64 17.02 9.03 0.90
CA ASN A 64 16.36 10.27 0.49
C ASN A 64 17.35 11.37 0.01
N THR A 65 18.03 11.13 -1.12
CA THR A 65 18.96 12.10 -1.73
C THR A 65 18.32 12.87 -2.88
N GLU A 66 18.76 14.11 -3.13
CA GLU A 66 18.25 14.92 -4.25
C GLU A 66 18.39 14.21 -5.61
N ALA A 67 19.49 13.47 -5.81
CA ALA A 67 19.74 12.70 -7.02
C ALA A 67 18.69 11.59 -7.20
N ARG A 68 18.36 10.86 -6.13
CA ARG A 68 17.35 9.80 -6.17
C ARG A 68 15.94 10.35 -6.36
N GLN A 69 15.60 11.44 -5.67
CA GLN A 69 14.32 12.11 -5.88
C GLN A 69 14.18 12.59 -7.32
N LYS A 70 15.27 13.13 -7.91
CA LYS A 70 15.28 13.54 -9.31
C LYS A 70 15.03 12.36 -10.24
N GLU A 71 15.71 11.24 -10.01
CA GLU A 71 15.51 10.02 -10.80
C GLU A 71 14.04 9.58 -10.81
N LEU A 72 13.37 9.58 -9.64
CA LEU A 72 11.95 9.23 -9.54
C LEU A 72 11.05 10.24 -10.26
N ARG A 73 11.31 11.55 -10.11
CA ARG A 73 10.55 12.59 -10.83
C ARG A 73 10.72 12.49 -12.35
N ASP A 74 11.91 12.14 -12.82
CA ASP A 74 12.21 11.97 -14.25
C ASP A 74 11.47 10.77 -14.87
N THR A 75 10.95 9.83 -14.06
CA THR A 75 10.09 8.73 -14.55
C THR A 75 8.65 9.15 -14.87
N LEU A 76 8.23 10.33 -14.40
CA LEU A 76 6.85 10.79 -14.49
C LEU A 76 6.63 11.78 -15.64
N THR A 77 5.43 11.78 -16.22
CA THR A 77 5.03 12.82 -17.19
C THR A 77 4.94 14.18 -16.50
N ASP A 78 4.52 14.19 -15.22
CA ASP A 78 4.48 15.38 -14.36
C ASP A 78 5.17 15.09 -13.01
N GLY A 79 6.49 15.33 -12.98
CA GLY A 79 7.35 15.06 -11.83
C GLY A 79 7.14 15.98 -10.63
N ASP A 80 6.46 17.13 -10.79
CA ASP A 80 6.20 18.06 -9.68
C ASP A 80 5.11 17.53 -8.72
N THR A 81 4.53 16.38 -9.04
CA THR A 81 3.48 15.70 -8.25
C THR A 81 4.00 14.80 -7.13
N LEU A 82 5.32 14.80 -6.88
CA LEU A 82 5.95 13.98 -5.82
C LEU A 82 6.54 14.83 -4.69
N THR A 83 6.25 14.41 -3.47
CA THR A 83 6.95 14.84 -2.25
C THR A 83 7.73 13.69 -1.66
N PHE A 84 8.79 13.99 -0.91
CA PHE A 84 9.72 12.97 -0.41
C PHE A 84 9.98 13.15 1.07
N PHE A 85 9.98 12.04 1.80
CA PHE A 85 10.29 11.98 3.23
C PHE A 85 11.36 10.91 3.47
N ALA A 86 12.08 11.03 4.58
CA ALA A 86 13.03 10.00 4.99
C ALA A 86 12.31 8.86 5.72
N GLY A 87 12.70 7.63 5.41
CA GLY A 87 12.29 6.43 6.15
C GLY A 87 13.49 5.65 6.67
N GLU A 88 13.27 4.87 7.72
CA GLU A 88 14.33 4.08 8.34
C GLU A 88 14.46 2.67 7.75
N TYR A 89 13.33 2.07 7.39
CA TYR A 89 13.24 0.69 6.90
C TYR A 89 12.66 0.65 5.50
N SER A 90 13.19 -0.23 4.64
CA SER A 90 12.60 -0.46 3.32
C SER A 90 11.27 -1.22 3.42
N HIS A 91 10.42 -1.08 2.42
CA HIS A 91 9.18 -1.85 2.31
C HIS A 91 9.45 -3.35 2.31
N ALA A 92 10.56 -3.80 1.71
CA ALA A 92 10.97 -5.21 1.72
C ALA A 92 11.24 -5.72 3.14
N GLN A 93 11.98 -4.95 3.95
CA GLN A 93 12.24 -5.29 5.36
C GLN A 93 10.95 -5.31 6.19
N LEU A 94 10.08 -4.32 5.98
CA LEU A 94 8.78 -4.24 6.65
C LEU A 94 7.87 -5.42 6.26
N ALA A 95 7.86 -5.81 4.98
CA ALA A 95 7.07 -6.94 4.48
C ALA A 95 7.57 -8.28 5.03
N GLU A 96 8.88 -8.52 5.02
CA GLU A 96 9.47 -9.73 5.61
C GLU A 96 9.13 -9.86 7.09
N CYS A 97 9.29 -8.79 7.87
CA CYS A 97 8.92 -8.78 9.28
C CYS A 97 7.41 -9.00 9.49
N ALA A 98 6.56 -8.32 8.71
CA ALA A 98 5.12 -8.48 8.79
C ALA A 98 4.68 -9.92 8.48
N ASP A 99 5.31 -10.60 7.53
CA ASP A 99 5.01 -11.99 7.18
C ASP A 99 5.43 -12.95 8.30
N VAL A 100 6.60 -12.75 8.91
CA VAL A 100 7.03 -13.52 10.09
C VAL A 100 6.03 -13.38 11.24
N ILE A 101 5.62 -12.14 11.55
CA ILE A 101 4.65 -11.88 12.61
C ILE A 101 3.27 -12.47 12.28
N ARG A 102 2.80 -12.35 11.03
CA ARG A 102 1.53 -12.96 10.61
C ARG A 102 1.55 -14.48 10.77
N GLN A 103 2.65 -15.13 10.40
CA GLN A 103 2.80 -16.57 10.58
C GLN A 103 2.79 -16.93 12.07
N ASP A 104 3.57 -16.23 12.88
CA ASP A 104 3.64 -16.46 14.32
C ASP A 104 2.27 -16.27 15.01
N LEU A 105 1.51 -15.23 14.66
CA LEU A 105 0.17 -15.01 15.16
C LEU A 105 -0.80 -16.11 14.73
N ALA A 106 -0.72 -16.57 13.48
CA ALA A 106 -1.58 -17.63 12.97
C ALA A 106 -1.34 -18.99 13.66
N GLU A 107 -0.11 -19.25 14.09
CA GLU A 107 0.27 -20.51 14.76
C GLU A 107 0.10 -20.44 16.28
N ASN A 108 0.42 -19.29 16.90
CA ASN A 108 0.73 -19.20 18.32
C ASN A 108 0.19 -17.93 19.00
N GLY A 109 -0.58 -17.09 18.30
CA GLY A 109 -0.99 -15.78 18.80
C GLY A 109 -2.50 -15.57 18.89
N PRO A 110 -2.93 -14.47 19.52
CA PRO A 110 -4.31 -14.03 19.52
C PRO A 110 -4.73 -13.50 18.14
N GLU A 111 -6.02 -13.25 17.96
CA GLU A 111 -6.54 -12.58 16.77
C GLU A 111 -6.07 -11.12 16.75
N ALA A 112 -5.06 -10.82 15.94
CA ALA A 112 -4.51 -9.48 15.74
C ALA A 112 -4.31 -9.18 14.24
N ALA A 113 -4.45 -7.92 13.87
CA ALA A 113 -4.24 -7.47 12.50
C ALA A 113 -2.81 -6.94 12.32
N VAL A 114 -2.16 -7.32 11.22
CA VAL A 114 -0.79 -6.89 10.89
C VAL A 114 -0.77 -6.12 9.59
N SER A 115 -0.40 -4.85 9.65
CA SER A 115 -0.30 -3.93 8.52
C SER A 115 1.05 -3.24 8.44
N ILE A 116 1.43 -2.75 7.27
CA ILE A 116 2.58 -1.85 7.10
C ILE A 116 2.01 -0.44 6.93
N GLY A 117 2.47 0.52 7.73
CA GLY A 117 1.96 1.87 7.66
C GLY A 117 2.13 2.67 8.94
N TRP A 118 1.17 3.55 9.18
CA TRP A 118 1.08 4.41 10.34
C TRP A 118 0.24 3.76 11.45
N GLY A 119 0.59 4.06 12.70
CA GLY A 119 -0.20 3.65 13.85
C GLY A 119 -1.41 4.56 14.07
N ALA A 120 -2.14 4.32 15.16
CA ALA A 120 -3.32 5.10 15.55
C ALA A 120 -3.02 6.60 15.71
N ASN A 121 -1.78 6.95 16.07
CA ASN A 121 -1.34 8.33 16.32
C ASN A 121 -0.59 8.95 15.14
N GLY A 122 -0.58 8.32 13.97
CA GLY A 122 0.10 8.81 12.76
C GLY A 122 1.41 8.08 12.46
N GLY A 123 2.24 8.70 11.62
CA GLY A 123 3.49 8.12 11.17
C GLY A 123 4.63 8.25 12.17
N TYR A 124 5.72 7.56 11.88
CA TYR A 124 6.87 7.40 12.76
C TYR A 124 8.04 8.31 12.32
N GLY A 125 9.11 8.28 13.09
CA GLY A 125 10.33 9.06 12.83
C GLY A 125 10.16 10.57 13.11
N PRO A 126 11.21 11.37 12.90
CA PRO A 126 11.24 12.79 13.27
C PRO A 126 10.17 13.65 12.59
N GLU A 127 9.76 13.28 11.38
CA GLU A 127 8.75 14.00 10.59
C GLU A 127 7.32 13.44 10.78
N GLY A 128 7.18 12.32 11.50
CA GLY A 128 5.88 11.66 11.70
C GLY A 128 5.25 11.14 10.40
N LYS A 129 6.08 10.77 9.41
CA LYS A 129 5.65 10.28 8.09
C LYS A 129 6.20 8.89 7.75
N ASP A 130 7.08 8.34 8.59
CA ASP A 130 7.71 7.03 8.35
C ASP A 130 6.76 5.86 8.68
N PHE A 131 7.05 4.68 8.15
CA PHE A 131 6.22 3.48 8.24
C PHE A 131 6.85 2.46 9.19
N ARG A 132 6.00 1.66 9.83
CA ARG A 132 6.37 0.50 10.66
C ARG A 132 5.46 -0.69 10.36
N VAL A 133 5.83 -1.86 10.87
CA VAL A 133 4.90 -2.98 10.99
C VAL A 133 4.00 -2.71 12.19
N VAL A 134 2.71 -2.50 11.96
CA VAL A 134 1.71 -2.19 12.98
C VAL A 134 0.88 -3.43 13.28
N VAL A 135 0.95 -3.90 14.53
CA VAL A 135 0.16 -5.01 15.06
C VAL A 135 -0.96 -4.47 15.92
N LYS A 136 -2.21 -4.60 15.45
CA LYS A 136 -3.41 -4.17 16.17
C LYS A 136 -4.06 -5.34 16.88
N ALA A 137 -4.10 -5.30 18.21
CA ALA A 137 -4.59 -6.40 19.04
C ALA A 137 -5.57 -5.90 20.12
N PRO A 138 -6.37 -6.78 20.73
CA PRO A 138 -7.15 -6.45 21.93
C PRO A 138 -6.25 -5.87 23.03
N GLN A 139 -6.78 -4.94 23.83
CA GLN A 139 -6.02 -4.21 24.84
C GLN A 139 -5.26 -5.14 25.80
N GLU A 140 -5.88 -6.26 26.17
CA GLU A 140 -5.32 -7.28 27.06
C GLU A 140 -4.10 -8.01 26.48
N GLU A 141 -3.95 -8.05 25.15
CA GLU A 141 -2.85 -8.72 24.44
C GLU A 141 -1.69 -7.77 24.10
N VAL A 142 -1.90 -6.45 24.14
CA VAL A 142 -0.91 -5.45 23.71
C VAL A 142 0.43 -5.62 24.45
N THR A 143 0.41 -5.74 25.78
CA THR A 143 1.64 -5.90 26.57
C THR A 143 2.39 -7.18 26.20
N ALA A 144 1.68 -8.31 26.12
CA ALA A 144 2.28 -9.60 25.81
C ALA A 144 2.88 -9.63 24.40
N LEU A 145 2.18 -9.07 23.41
CA LEU A 145 2.68 -8.97 22.04
C LEU A 145 3.84 -7.97 21.91
N THR A 146 3.83 -6.88 22.69
CA THR A 146 4.95 -5.93 22.75
C THR A 146 6.22 -6.61 23.27
N GLU A 147 6.11 -7.42 24.33
CA GLU A 147 7.24 -8.19 24.85
C GLU A 147 7.69 -9.27 23.86
N ARG A 148 6.74 -9.96 23.22
CA ARG A 148 7.02 -11.02 22.23
C ARG A 148 7.80 -10.50 21.03
N TYR A 149 7.48 -9.31 20.54
CA TYR A 149 8.11 -8.70 19.36
C TYR A 149 9.16 -7.64 19.70
N ALA A 150 9.63 -7.59 20.95
CA ALA A 150 10.63 -6.63 21.40
C ALA A 150 11.96 -6.73 20.65
N GLU A 151 12.29 -7.89 20.08
CA GLU A 151 13.51 -8.08 19.28
C GLU A 151 13.55 -7.24 18.00
N TYR A 152 12.38 -6.87 17.46
CA TYR A 152 12.27 -6.04 16.26
C TYR A 152 12.45 -4.54 16.57
N GLY A 153 12.52 -4.16 17.85
CA GLY A 153 12.74 -2.78 18.27
C GLY A 153 11.70 -1.83 17.67
N GLU A 154 12.17 -0.72 17.09
CA GLU A 154 11.27 0.30 16.52
C GLU A 154 10.59 -0.14 15.22
N LEU A 155 11.06 -1.20 14.54
CA LEU A 155 10.47 -1.71 13.29
C LEU A 155 9.01 -2.11 13.46
N VAL A 156 8.64 -2.56 14.66
CA VAL A 156 7.31 -3.07 15.01
C VAL A 156 6.67 -2.19 16.06
N ALA A 157 5.44 -1.78 15.81
CA ALA A 157 4.59 -1.11 16.78
C ALA A 157 3.39 -1.98 17.10
N VAL A 158 3.19 -2.30 18.37
CA VAL A 158 2.00 -3.00 18.85
C VAL A 158 1.07 -1.99 19.49
N GLU A 159 -0.18 -1.96 19.05
CA GLU A 159 -1.19 -1.03 19.54
C GLU A 159 -2.55 -1.68 19.72
N GLU A 160 -3.40 -1.05 20.54
CA GLU A 160 -4.76 -1.49 20.75
C GLU A 160 -5.57 -1.35 19.46
N ASN A 161 -6.36 -2.37 19.13
CA ASN A 161 -7.36 -2.33 18.08
C ASN A 161 -8.55 -1.47 18.50
N SER A 162 -8.32 -0.17 18.59
CA SER A 162 -9.37 0.82 18.77
C SER A 162 -10.12 0.94 17.45
N ILE A 163 -11.20 0.18 17.31
CA ILE A 163 -12.26 0.57 16.40
C ILE A 163 -12.80 1.87 16.99
N THR A 164 -12.40 3.02 16.46
CA THR A 164 -13.11 4.27 16.76
C THR A 164 -14.53 4.02 16.29
N ALA A 165 -15.45 3.77 17.23
CA ALA A 165 -16.87 3.70 16.93
C ALA A 165 -17.20 4.99 16.18
N ALA A 166 -17.67 4.85 14.94
CA ALA A 166 -18.26 5.99 14.26
C ALA A 166 -19.30 6.58 15.22
N PRO A 167 -19.28 7.89 15.49
CA PRO A 167 -20.33 8.49 16.30
C PRO A 167 -21.67 8.15 15.63
N GLU A 168 -22.61 7.63 16.43
CA GLU A 168 -23.92 7.21 15.96
C GLU A 168 -24.50 8.23 14.96
N GLU A 169 -24.78 7.76 13.74
CA GLU A 169 -25.45 8.54 12.71
C GLU A 169 -26.78 9.06 13.27
N THR A 170 -26.83 10.34 13.60
CA THR A 170 -28.10 11.07 13.65
C THR A 170 -28.36 11.68 12.26
N THR A 171 -29.52 11.30 11.72
CA THR A 171 -30.18 11.65 10.45
C THR A 171 -29.89 13.05 9.88
N PRO A 172 -29.82 13.23 8.54
CA PRO A 172 -29.10 14.34 7.91
C PRO A 172 -29.96 15.60 7.71
N GLU A 173 -29.39 16.77 8.00
CA GLU A 173 -29.76 18.04 7.35
C GLU A 173 -28.49 18.65 6.71
N GLN A 174 -28.52 18.81 5.39
CA GLN A 174 -27.58 19.64 4.61
C GLN A 174 -28.33 20.92 4.17
N PRO A 175 -27.63 22.00 3.77
CA PRO A 175 -26.32 22.50 4.21
C PRO A 175 -26.30 24.05 4.34
N GLU A 176 -25.39 24.62 5.15
CA GLU A 176 -24.87 25.97 4.85
C GLU A 176 -23.37 26.05 5.06
N LYS A 177 -22.71 26.73 4.11
CA LYS A 177 -21.26 26.85 3.96
C LYS A 177 -20.71 27.88 4.93
N GLN A 178 -19.74 27.51 5.77
CA GLN A 178 -18.54 28.33 6.03
C GLN A 178 -17.50 27.61 6.91
N GLY A 179 -16.26 27.56 6.41
CA GLY A 179 -15.08 27.90 7.19
C GLY A 179 -14.53 26.89 8.20
N LEU A 180 -13.53 26.13 7.75
CA LEU A 180 -12.32 25.71 8.47
C LEU A 180 -12.45 24.80 9.71
N SER A 181 -11.53 23.83 9.76
CA SER A 181 -11.21 22.89 10.85
C SER A 181 -12.21 21.76 11.09
N ASP A 182 -11.86 20.55 10.67
CA ASP A 182 -11.32 19.54 11.59
C ASP A 182 -11.46 18.11 11.02
N TRP A 183 -10.31 17.43 10.91
CA TRP A 183 -10.11 16.00 11.12
C TRP A 183 -10.48 15.01 9.99
N GLY A 184 -9.45 14.30 9.49
CA GLY A 184 -9.44 12.85 9.64
C GLY A 184 -10.23 11.94 8.68
N ILE A 185 -10.72 12.38 7.51
CA ILE A 185 -11.65 11.54 6.72
C ILE A 185 -11.11 10.93 5.42
N ILE A 186 -10.03 11.44 4.79
CA ILE A 186 -9.69 10.97 3.43
C ILE A 186 -8.58 9.90 3.39
N GLY A 187 -7.98 9.52 4.52
CA GLY A 187 -7.17 8.29 4.64
C GLY A 187 -8.01 7.00 4.75
N ILE A 188 -9.29 7.13 5.10
CA ILE A 188 -10.19 5.99 5.36
C ILE A 188 -10.79 5.43 4.07
N ALA A 189 -10.94 6.25 3.01
CA ALA A 189 -11.55 5.79 1.76
C ALA A 189 -10.70 4.72 1.02
N ALA A 190 -9.37 4.79 1.11
CA ALA A 190 -8.49 3.79 0.50
C ALA A 190 -8.41 2.49 1.33
N ILE A 191 -8.39 2.60 2.67
CA ILE A 191 -8.31 1.45 3.58
C ILE A 191 -9.61 0.63 3.54
N VAL A 192 -10.77 1.30 3.46
CA VAL A 192 -12.06 0.62 3.36
C VAL A 192 -12.18 -0.16 2.04
N ALA A 193 -11.65 0.35 0.93
CA ALA A 193 -11.69 -0.35 -0.36
C ALA A 193 -10.84 -1.63 -0.36
N VAL A 194 -9.63 -1.60 0.23
CA VAL A 194 -8.76 -2.78 0.30
C VAL A 194 -9.32 -3.83 1.26
N ALA A 195 -9.84 -3.43 2.42
CA ALA A 195 -10.49 -4.35 3.36
C ALA A 195 -11.74 -5.01 2.73
N PHE A 196 -12.55 -4.25 1.96
CA PHE A 196 -13.72 -4.81 1.27
C PHE A 196 -13.34 -5.83 0.19
N ILE A 197 -12.24 -5.60 -0.55
CA ILE A 197 -11.75 -6.55 -1.57
C ILE A 197 -11.24 -7.85 -0.93
N ILE A 198 -10.50 -7.77 0.18
CA ILE A 198 -10.01 -8.95 0.89
C ILE A 198 -11.19 -9.78 1.45
N VAL A 199 -12.20 -9.14 2.06
CA VAL A 199 -13.38 -9.84 2.59
C VAL A 199 -14.19 -10.51 1.46
N ILE A 200 -14.39 -9.85 0.31
CA ILE A 200 -15.10 -10.46 -0.83
C ILE A 200 -14.32 -11.66 -1.38
N THR A 201 -13.00 -11.60 -1.43
CA THR A 201 -12.17 -12.67 -2.00
C THR A 201 -12.13 -13.90 -1.08
N VAL A 202 -12.00 -13.69 0.23
CA VAL A 202 -12.01 -14.78 1.22
C VAL A 202 -13.41 -15.43 1.34
N VAL A 203 -14.48 -14.63 1.37
CA VAL A 203 -15.86 -15.16 1.42
C VAL A 203 -16.24 -15.84 0.10
N GLY A 204 -15.76 -15.32 -1.03
CA GLY A 204 -15.95 -15.91 -2.35
C GLY A 204 -15.25 -17.27 -2.50
N ASN A 205 -13.99 -17.39 -2.06
CA ASN A 205 -13.24 -18.64 -2.10
C ASN A 205 -13.81 -19.70 -1.15
N LYS A 206 -14.27 -19.30 0.05
CA LYS A 206 -14.91 -20.23 1.00
C LYS A 206 -16.24 -20.77 0.49
N LYS A 207 -17.02 -19.95 -0.24
CA LYS A 207 -18.27 -20.39 -0.89
C LYS A 207 -18.02 -21.30 -2.10
N ARG A 208 -16.99 -21.04 -2.92
CA ARG A 208 -16.62 -21.92 -4.05
C ARG A 208 -16.12 -23.28 -3.58
N ALA A 209 -15.22 -23.31 -2.58
CA ALA A 209 -14.70 -24.56 -2.02
C ALA A 209 -15.79 -25.43 -1.36
N LYS A 210 -16.84 -24.82 -0.80
CA LYS A 210 -17.99 -25.57 -0.25
C LYS A 210 -18.88 -26.15 -1.35
N LYS A 211 -19.12 -25.40 -2.43
CA LYS A 211 -19.95 -25.84 -3.56
C LYS A 211 -19.29 -26.96 -4.37
N GLU A 212 -17.96 -26.93 -4.50
CA GLU A 212 -17.19 -27.99 -5.16
C GLU A 212 -17.20 -29.29 -4.36
N LYS A 213 -17.12 -29.23 -3.03
CA LYS A 213 -17.23 -30.41 -2.16
C LYS A 213 -18.63 -31.04 -2.15
N GLU A 214 -19.69 -30.23 -2.27
CA GLU A 214 -21.06 -30.75 -2.38
C GLU A 214 -21.36 -31.37 -3.75
N THR A 215 -20.65 -30.95 -4.82
CA THR A 215 -20.85 -31.49 -6.18
C THR A 215 -20.10 -32.81 -6.42
N ILE A 216 -19.07 -33.11 -5.61
CA ILE A 216 -18.28 -34.35 -5.72
C ILE A 216 -18.89 -35.51 -4.88
N GLN A 217 -19.94 -35.25 -4.07
CA GLN A 217 -20.62 -36.26 -3.26
C GLN A 217 -22.04 -36.63 -3.73
N LEU A 218 -22.41 -36.29 -4.97
CA LEU A 218 -23.61 -36.77 -5.66
C LEU A 218 -23.20 -37.57 -6.91
#